data_AF-A0A956GAF3-F1
#
_entry.id   AF-A0A956GAF3-F1
#
_cell.length_a   1.000
_cell.length_b   1.000
_cell.length_c   1.000
_cell.angle_alpha   90.00
_cell.angle_beta   90.00
_cell.angle_gamma   90.00
#
_symmetry.space_group_name_H-M   'P 1'
#
loop_
_entity.id
_entity.type
_entity.pdbx_description
1 polymer ?
#
loop_
_entity_poly.entity_id
_entity_poly.type
_entity_poly.pdbx_seq_one_letter_code
_entity_poly.pdbx_strand_id
1 'polypeptide(L)'
;MTTRTHVALACAALSLSACPGKNIPAPASYPAQSTIKLAASARCKGGRCSCRSLDGDGAQKEEHVAAGQKRFEFRLPRSTSALWVEVEGRGVYYKPPKSVSPECFYVDLPPGKHNVTVHGEGRDPEVGLQAGLTIYEYGPKEGPHWYRSLKYSCGGLGKCSADDLKEWVRKQRALPRGVLAPCGSVQIRAVTSTGQRNDRKLDEYREATVRFALKVYKFETYRPPGHPKCRAPSKNRPATEKTPQK
;
A
#
# COMPACT_ATOMS: atom_id res chain seq x y z
N MET A 1 2.71 1.96 -78.16
CA MET A 1 1.68 1.44 -77.24
C MET A 1 2.40 0.89 -76.02
N THR A 2 2.50 1.70 -74.98
CA THR A 2 3.41 1.49 -73.84
C THR A 2 2.60 1.34 -72.56
N THR A 3 2.65 0.13 -71.99
CA THR A 3 2.72 -0.25 -70.56
C THR A 3 2.00 0.59 -69.50
N ARG A 4 1.24 -0.11 -68.63
CA ARG A 4 1.35 0.05 -67.17
C ARG A 4 0.80 -1.16 -66.40
N THR A 5 1.69 -1.78 -65.63
CA THR A 5 1.50 -2.94 -64.76
C THR A 5 1.02 -2.48 -63.38
N HIS A 6 0.01 -3.13 -62.81
CA HIS A 6 -0.43 -2.89 -61.44
C HIS A 6 0.29 -3.84 -60.47
N VAL A 7 1.00 -3.28 -59.49
CA VAL A 7 1.51 -3.99 -58.31
C VAL A 7 0.80 -3.39 -57.10
N ALA A 8 -0.05 -4.18 -56.44
CA ALA A 8 -0.66 -3.81 -55.17
C ALA A 8 0.09 -4.50 -54.03
N LEU A 9 0.65 -3.68 -53.15
CA LEU A 9 1.51 -4.04 -52.02
C LEU A 9 0.63 -4.51 -50.84
N ALA A 10 0.82 -5.74 -50.37
CA ALA A 10 0.15 -6.28 -49.19
C ALA A 10 0.91 -5.82 -47.92
N CYS A 11 0.31 -4.90 -47.15
CA CYS A 11 0.80 -4.51 -45.83
C CYS A 11 0.37 -5.55 -44.78
N ALA A 12 1.30 -6.41 -44.37
CA ALA A 12 1.14 -7.28 -43.21
C ALA A 12 1.22 -6.46 -41.92
N ALA A 13 0.10 -6.32 -41.21
CA ALA A 13 0.05 -5.69 -39.90
C ALA A 13 0.62 -6.64 -38.82
N LEU A 14 1.77 -6.29 -38.27
CA LEU A 14 2.37 -6.93 -37.10
C LEU A 14 1.64 -6.47 -35.82
N SER A 15 0.78 -7.33 -35.30
CA SER A 15 0.09 -7.15 -34.02
C SER A 15 1.08 -7.25 -32.86
N LEU A 16 1.46 -6.11 -32.28
CA LEU A 16 2.20 -6.03 -31.03
C LEU A 16 1.37 -6.67 -29.90
N SER A 17 1.86 -7.81 -29.40
CA SER A 17 1.30 -8.51 -28.25
C SER A 17 1.63 -7.74 -26.97
N ALA A 18 0.74 -6.86 -26.52
CA ALA A 18 0.85 -6.19 -25.23
C ALA A 18 0.65 -7.18 -24.09
N CYS A 19 1.63 -7.29 -23.18
CA CYS A 19 1.53 -8.13 -21.99
C CYS A 19 0.31 -7.73 -21.14
N PRO A 20 -0.47 -8.68 -20.59
CA PRO A 20 -1.56 -8.36 -19.67
C PRO A 20 -0.97 -7.93 -18.32
N GLY A 21 -0.64 -6.65 -18.20
CA GLY A 21 -0.51 -6.00 -16.91
C GLY A 21 -1.89 -6.06 -16.24
N LYS A 22 -2.00 -6.78 -15.12
CA LYS A 22 -3.23 -6.80 -14.31
C LYS A 22 -3.55 -5.37 -13.88
N ASN A 23 -4.40 -4.69 -14.64
CA ASN A 23 -4.93 -3.37 -14.30
C ASN A 23 -5.73 -3.52 -13.01
N ILE A 24 -5.28 -2.83 -11.96
CA ILE A 24 -6.08 -2.66 -10.75
C ILE A 24 -7.13 -1.60 -11.09
N PRO A 25 -8.45 -1.92 -11.08
CA PRO A 25 -9.49 -0.96 -11.44
C PRO A 25 -9.42 0.30 -10.58
N ALA A 26 -9.75 1.45 -11.15
CA ALA A 26 -10.00 2.65 -10.37
C ALA A 26 -11.39 2.55 -9.72
N PRO A 27 -11.57 2.97 -8.46
CA PRO A 27 -12.90 2.99 -7.83
C PRO A 27 -13.78 4.05 -8.50
N ALA A 28 -15.10 3.77 -8.54
CA ALA A 28 -16.09 4.58 -9.25
C ALA A 28 -16.45 5.90 -8.56
N SER A 29 -16.19 6.03 -7.25
CA SER A 29 -16.34 7.27 -6.47
C SER A 29 -15.65 7.13 -5.09
N TYR A 30 -15.34 8.27 -4.45
CA TYR A 30 -14.75 8.33 -3.10
C TYR A 30 -15.73 9.01 -2.12
N PRO A 31 -16.79 8.31 -1.66
CA PRO A 31 -17.76 8.88 -0.72
C PRO A 31 -17.09 9.23 0.61
N ALA A 32 -17.54 10.30 1.27
CA ALA A 32 -17.04 10.75 2.57
C ALA A 32 -17.55 9.88 3.74
N GLN A 33 -17.40 8.56 3.62
CA GLN A 33 -17.91 7.58 4.57
C GLN A 33 -16.95 6.39 4.72
N SER A 34 -16.76 5.92 5.95
CA SER A 34 -16.04 4.68 6.23
C SER A 34 -16.97 3.48 6.17
N THR A 35 -16.58 2.46 5.40
CA THR A 35 -17.22 1.14 5.31
C THR A 35 -16.28 0.01 5.76
N ILE A 36 -15.08 0.36 6.22
CA ILE A 36 -14.05 -0.60 6.61
C ILE A 36 -14.54 -1.54 7.73
N LYS A 37 -14.31 -2.84 7.54
CA LYS A 37 -14.52 -3.87 8.56
C LYS A 37 -13.33 -3.88 9.50
N LEU A 38 -13.46 -3.18 10.62
CA LEU A 38 -12.43 -3.08 11.64
C LEU A 38 -12.19 -4.44 12.33
N ALA A 39 -10.94 -4.68 12.73
CA ALA A 39 -10.58 -5.81 13.58
C ALA A 39 -11.21 -5.66 14.98
N ALA A 40 -11.45 -6.79 15.64
CA ALA A 40 -11.81 -6.83 17.06
C ALA A 40 -10.57 -6.53 17.92
N SER A 41 -10.10 -5.29 17.88
CA SER A 41 -9.00 -4.79 18.69
C SER A 41 -9.56 -3.99 19.86
N ALA A 42 -8.95 -4.12 21.05
CA ALA A 42 -9.24 -3.29 22.21
C ALA A 42 -9.08 -1.78 21.92
N ARG A 43 -8.35 -1.44 20.86
CA ARG A 43 -8.15 -0.06 20.40
C ARG A 43 -9.32 0.49 19.61
N CYS A 44 -10.21 -0.37 19.11
CA CYS A 44 -11.34 0.02 18.29
C CYS A 44 -12.62 0.00 19.11
N LYS A 45 -13.26 1.17 19.28
CA LYS A 45 -14.54 1.32 19.97
C LYS A 45 -15.46 2.26 19.18
N GLY A 46 -16.71 1.86 18.98
CA GLY A 46 -17.70 2.69 18.29
C GLY A 46 -17.31 3.07 16.86
N GLY A 47 -16.66 2.15 16.12
CA GLY A 47 -16.23 2.40 14.73
C GLY A 47 -15.00 3.30 14.58
N ARG A 48 -14.32 3.67 15.67
CA ARG A 48 -13.07 4.45 15.66
C ARG A 48 -11.98 3.68 16.39
N CYS A 49 -10.73 3.85 15.97
CA CYS A 49 -9.60 3.22 16.64
C CYS A 49 -8.55 4.23 17.11
N SER A 50 -7.90 3.92 18.23
CA SER A 50 -6.72 4.67 18.69
C SER A 50 -5.45 4.09 18.06
N CYS A 51 -4.54 4.97 17.65
CA CYS A 51 -3.21 4.57 17.22
C CYS A 51 -2.42 3.99 18.40
N ARG A 52 -1.63 2.95 18.15
CA ARG A 52 -0.64 2.50 19.13
C ARG A 52 0.43 3.59 19.35
N SER A 53 1.05 3.58 20.52
CA SER A 53 2.22 4.43 20.76
C SER A 53 3.40 3.97 19.90
N LEU A 54 4.16 4.92 19.37
CA LEU A 54 5.42 4.63 18.69
C LEU A 54 6.62 4.70 19.64
N ASP A 55 6.46 5.37 20.79
CA ASP A 55 7.54 5.74 21.73
C ASP A 55 7.63 4.80 22.94
N GLY A 56 6.83 3.74 22.97
CA GLY A 56 6.89 2.70 23.99
C GLY A 56 7.74 1.51 23.54
N ASP A 57 8.34 0.81 24.51
CA ASP A 57 8.88 -0.53 24.41
C ASP A 57 7.89 -1.37 23.58
N GLY A 58 8.36 -1.84 22.42
CA GLY A 58 7.56 -2.19 21.24
C GLY A 58 6.54 -3.33 21.41
N ALA A 59 6.37 -3.82 22.63
CA ALA A 59 5.51 -4.89 23.11
C ALA A 59 4.08 -4.41 23.43
N GLN A 60 3.40 -3.77 22.47
CA GLN A 60 1.96 -3.51 22.63
C GLN A 60 1.15 -4.69 22.09
N LYS A 61 0.68 -5.55 23.01
CA LYS A 61 -0.07 -6.77 22.70
C LYS A 61 -1.42 -6.47 22.06
N GLU A 62 -1.76 -7.27 21.06
CA GLU A 62 -3.09 -7.33 20.47
C GLU A 62 -3.77 -8.64 20.85
N GLU A 63 -5.08 -8.57 21.05
CA GLU A 63 -5.93 -9.70 21.46
C GLU A 63 -6.99 -9.99 20.41
N HIS A 64 -7.62 -11.16 20.50
CA HIS A 64 -8.71 -11.57 19.60
C HIS A 64 -8.36 -11.58 18.10
N VAL A 65 -7.09 -11.84 17.76
CA VAL A 65 -6.72 -12.14 16.37
C VAL A 65 -7.21 -13.55 16.04
N ALA A 66 -8.19 -13.66 15.14
CA ALA A 66 -8.76 -14.96 14.79
C ALA A 66 -7.70 -15.90 14.17
N ALA A 67 -7.87 -17.21 14.39
CA ALA A 67 -6.97 -18.21 13.84
C ALA A 67 -6.85 -18.08 12.31
N GLY A 68 -5.62 -18.17 11.81
CA GLY A 68 -5.33 -18.00 10.38
C GLY A 68 -5.44 -16.56 9.86
N GLN A 69 -5.65 -15.56 10.72
CA GLN A 69 -5.58 -14.15 10.37
C GLN A 69 -4.28 -13.53 10.91
N LYS A 70 -3.87 -12.41 10.31
CA LYS A 70 -2.79 -11.54 10.78
C LYS A 70 -3.34 -10.14 10.97
N ARG A 71 -2.95 -9.49 12.06
CA ARG A 71 -3.40 -8.14 12.38
C ARG A 71 -2.49 -7.08 11.79
N PHE A 72 -3.10 -6.03 11.26
CA PHE A 72 -2.42 -4.89 10.67
C PHE A 72 -2.94 -3.59 11.26
N GLU A 73 -2.03 -2.68 11.60
CA GLU A 73 -2.33 -1.28 11.82
C GLU A 73 -2.09 -0.51 10.52
N PHE A 74 -3.11 0.19 10.05
CA PHE A 74 -3.03 1.16 8.98
C PHE A 74 -3.04 2.54 9.61
N ARG A 75 -1.91 3.24 9.56
CA ARG A 75 -1.70 4.54 10.18
C ARG A 75 -1.59 5.64 9.14
N LEU A 76 -2.53 6.57 9.21
CA LEU A 76 -2.57 7.78 8.40
C LEU A 76 -1.83 8.92 9.12
N PRO A 77 -1.07 9.74 8.39
CA PRO A 77 -0.35 10.85 8.99
C PRO A 77 -1.32 11.95 9.46
N ARG A 78 -0.80 12.85 10.29
CA ARG A 78 -1.39 14.19 10.44
C ARG A 78 -1.38 14.85 9.06
N SER A 79 -2.55 15.20 8.56
CA SER A 79 -2.69 15.92 7.29
C SER A 79 -4.01 16.66 7.23
N THR A 80 -4.06 17.74 6.44
CA THR A 80 -5.31 18.47 6.16
C THR A 80 -6.03 17.95 4.91
N SER A 81 -5.50 16.91 4.27
CA SER A 81 -6.11 16.29 3.10
C SER A 81 -7.18 15.28 3.49
N ALA A 82 -8.19 15.14 2.63
CA ALA A 82 -9.12 14.03 2.71
C ALA A 82 -8.41 12.77 2.20
N LEU A 83 -8.48 11.67 2.95
CA LEU A 83 -7.82 10.41 2.56
C LEU A 83 -8.80 9.25 2.58
N TRP A 84 -8.68 8.37 1.58
CA TRP A 84 -9.40 7.12 1.49
C TRP A 84 -8.41 5.98 1.40
N VAL A 85 -8.59 4.96 2.23
CA VAL A 85 -7.83 3.72 2.16
C VAL A 85 -8.80 2.58 1.95
N GLU A 86 -8.80 2.04 0.74
CA GLU A 86 -9.53 0.83 0.40
C GLU A 86 -8.63 -0.38 0.62
N VAL A 87 -9.16 -1.39 1.29
CA VAL A 87 -8.53 -2.70 1.46
C VAL A 87 -9.48 -3.75 0.89
N GLU A 88 -9.02 -4.49 -0.12
CA GLU A 88 -9.81 -5.52 -0.80
C GLU A 88 -10.43 -6.50 0.20
N GLY A 89 -11.75 -6.72 0.07
CA GLY A 89 -12.51 -7.59 0.97
C GLY A 89 -12.81 -7.01 2.36
N ARG A 90 -12.26 -5.85 2.72
CA ARG A 90 -12.49 -5.18 4.02
C ARG A 90 -13.24 -3.86 3.90
N GLY A 91 -13.20 -3.16 2.78
CA GLY A 91 -13.94 -1.90 2.57
C GLY A 91 -13.03 -0.67 2.58
N VAL A 92 -13.62 0.50 2.81
CA VAL A 92 -12.93 1.81 2.71
C VAL A 92 -12.88 2.51 4.06
N TYR A 93 -11.71 2.97 4.46
CA TYR A 93 -11.55 3.91 5.57
C TYR A 93 -11.44 5.33 5.01
N TYR A 94 -12.27 6.25 5.50
CA TYR A 94 -12.23 7.66 5.17
C TYR A 94 -11.71 8.49 6.35
N LYS A 95 -10.63 9.23 6.14
CA LYS A 95 -10.13 10.27 7.04
C LYS A 95 -10.55 11.65 6.50
N PRO A 96 -11.30 12.45 7.28
CA PRO A 96 -11.71 13.78 6.85
C PRO A 96 -10.53 14.78 6.87
N PRO A 97 -10.61 15.86 6.08
CA PRO A 97 -9.53 16.84 5.92
C PRO A 97 -9.26 17.69 7.17
N LYS A 98 -10.17 17.72 8.15
CA LYS A 98 -10.01 18.53 9.37
C LYS A 98 -9.24 17.81 10.48
N SER A 99 -8.89 16.55 10.27
CA SER A 99 -8.21 15.75 11.30
C SER A 99 -6.72 16.04 11.33
N VAL A 100 -6.31 16.85 12.30
CA VAL A 100 -4.92 17.22 12.57
C VAL A 100 -4.17 16.24 13.49
N SER A 101 -4.80 15.13 13.89
CA SER A 101 -4.14 14.03 14.59
C SER A 101 -3.87 12.88 13.61
N PRO A 102 -2.82 12.07 13.85
CA PRO A 102 -2.70 10.79 13.16
C PRO A 102 -3.92 9.92 13.47
N GLU A 103 -4.46 9.27 12.45
CA GLU A 103 -5.57 8.32 12.61
C GLU A 103 -5.09 6.92 12.27
N CYS A 104 -5.68 5.93 12.95
CA CYS A 104 -5.37 4.53 12.71
C CYS A 104 -6.65 3.73 12.59
N PHE A 105 -6.56 2.65 11.83
CA PHE A 105 -7.53 1.58 11.85
C PHE A 105 -6.81 0.25 11.79
N TYR A 106 -7.47 -0.79 12.30
CA TYR A 106 -6.90 -2.13 12.36
C TYR A 106 -7.74 -3.06 11.53
N VAL A 107 -7.08 -3.94 10.78
CA VAL A 107 -7.74 -4.99 10.01
C VAL A 107 -7.01 -6.30 10.23
N ASP A 108 -7.77 -7.37 10.32
CA ASP A 108 -7.25 -8.73 10.30
C ASP A 108 -7.33 -9.24 8.85
N LEU A 109 -6.25 -9.78 8.31
CA LEU A 109 -6.19 -10.29 6.94
C LEU A 109 -5.70 -11.74 6.92
N PRO A 110 -6.31 -12.63 6.12
CA PRO A 110 -5.78 -13.97 5.94
C PRO A 110 -4.52 -13.93 5.07
N PRO A 111 -3.69 -15.00 5.09
CA PRO A 111 -2.65 -15.21 4.09
C PRO A 111 -3.23 -15.13 2.68
N GLY A 112 -2.52 -14.45 1.78
CA GLY A 112 -3.00 -14.20 0.43
C GLY A 112 -2.54 -12.86 -0.12
N LYS A 113 -3.13 -12.46 -1.25
CA LYS A 113 -2.90 -11.16 -1.88
C LYS A 113 -4.12 -10.28 -1.62
N HIS A 114 -3.89 -9.07 -1.09
CA HIS A 114 -4.92 -8.06 -0.88
C HIS A 114 -4.52 -6.78 -1.59
N ASN A 115 -5.32 -6.31 -2.55
CA ASN A 115 -5.09 -5.01 -3.17
C ASN A 115 -5.46 -3.89 -2.17
N VAL A 116 -4.62 -2.85 -2.13
CA VAL A 116 -4.82 -1.66 -1.32
C VAL A 116 -4.72 -0.44 -2.22
N THR A 117 -5.70 0.45 -2.10
CA THR A 117 -5.73 1.74 -2.78
C THR A 117 -5.71 2.84 -1.73
N VAL A 118 -4.77 3.77 -1.85
CA VAL A 118 -4.76 5.01 -1.06
C VAL A 118 -5.03 6.15 -2.02
N HIS A 119 -6.12 6.87 -1.80
CA HIS A 119 -6.45 8.08 -2.52
C HIS A 119 -6.41 9.27 -1.57
N GLY A 120 -5.92 10.40 -2.05
CA GLY A 120 -5.93 11.64 -1.30
C GLY A 120 -6.28 12.83 -2.17
N GLU A 121 -7.04 13.74 -1.58
CA GLU A 121 -7.44 15.02 -2.18
C GLU A 121 -7.00 16.17 -1.28
N GLY A 122 -6.25 17.11 -1.85
CA GLY A 122 -5.90 18.37 -1.20
C GLY A 122 -7.12 19.27 -1.13
N ARG A 123 -7.53 19.66 0.08
CA ARG A 123 -8.70 20.54 0.30
C ARG A 123 -8.33 21.99 0.55
N ASP A 124 -7.08 22.24 0.91
CA ASP A 124 -6.52 23.56 1.15
C ASP A 124 -5.45 23.85 0.08
N PRO A 125 -5.65 24.85 -0.80
CA PRO A 125 -4.67 25.19 -1.84
C PRO A 125 -3.30 25.65 -1.31
N GLU A 126 -3.27 26.25 -0.12
CA GLU A 126 -2.04 26.76 0.50
C GLU A 126 -1.19 25.62 1.06
N VAL A 127 -1.85 24.65 1.71
CA VAL A 127 -1.18 23.45 2.25
C VAL A 127 -0.93 22.39 1.18
N GLY A 128 -1.79 22.33 0.16
CA GLY A 128 -1.76 21.33 -0.91
C GLY A 128 -2.11 19.91 -0.45
N LEU A 129 -1.89 18.94 -1.34
CA LEU A 129 -2.10 17.53 -1.02
C LEU A 129 -1.01 17.01 -0.08
N GLN A 130 -1.44 16.35 1.00
CA GLN A 130 -0.62 15.64 1.97
C GLN A 130 -1.21 14.24 2.18
N ALA A 131 -0.61 13.25 1.51
CA ALA A 131 -1.06 11.87 1.53
C ALA A 131 0.01 10.96 2.10
N GLY A 132 -0.39 9.99 2.91
CA GLY A 132 0.54 9.00 3.45
C GLY A 132 -0.18 7.82 4.05
N LEU A 133 0.56 6.73 4.17
CA LEU A 133 0.11 5.52 4.84
C LEU A 133 1.32 4.77 5.37
N THR A 134 1.30 4.40 6.63
CA THR A 134 2.24 3.43 7.19
C THR A 134 1.46 2.19 7.60
N ILE A 135 1.92 1.02 7.18
CA ILE A 135 1.32 -0.27 7.57
C ILE A 135 2.27 -0.99 8.51
N TYR A 136 1.76 -1.41 9.66
CA TYR A 136 2.47 -2.29 10.58
C TYR A 136 1.77 -3.64 10.66
N GLU A 137 2.53 -4.72 10.57
CA GLU A 137 2.06 -6.07 10.87
C GLU A 137 2.32 -6.37 12.34
N TYR A 138 1.33 -6.92 13.04
CA TYR A 138 1.49 -7.49 14.37
C TYR A 138 1.95 -8.94 14.29
N GLY A 139 2.91 -9.31 15.13
CA GLY A 139 3.51 -10.63 15.18
C GLY A 139 3.67 -11.15 16.60
N PRO A 140 3.15 -12.36 16.95
CA PRO A 140 3.04 -12.77 18.35
C PRO A 140 4.12 -13.74 18.86
N LYS A 141 4.94 -14.37 18.00
CA LYS A 141 5.66 -15.61 18.37
C LYS A 141 6.76 -15.46 19.43
N GLU A 142 7.60 -14.42 19.35
CA GLU A 142 8.63 -14.12 20.37
C GLU A 142 8.28 -12.83 21.16
N GLY A 143 6.98 -12.56 21.34
CA GLY A 143 6.47 -11.35 21.99
C GLY A 143 5.68 -10.44 21.03
N PRO A 144 5.05 -9.37 21.53
CA PRO A 144 4.22 -8.51 20.69
C PRO A 144 5.12 -7.61 19.86
N HIS A 145 5.32 -7.95 18.61
CA HIS A 145 6.20 -7.19 17.71
C HIS A 145 5.41 -6.52 16.60
N TRP A 146 5.78 -5.29 16.26
CA TRP A 146 5.18 -4.53 15.16
C TRP A 146 6.18 -4.29 14.03
N TYR A 147 5.96 -4.91 12.89
CA TYR A 147 6.85 -4.86 11.72
C TYR A 147 6.35 -3.82 10.72
N ARG A 148 7.13 -2.76 10.48
CA ARG A 148 6.80 -1.77 9.44
C ARG A 148 6.85 -2.41 8.06
N SER A 149 5.70 -2.69 7.48
CA SER A 149 5.54 -3.38 6.20
C SER A 149 5.52 -2.43 5.01
N LEU A 150 5.07 -1.19 5.23
CA LEU A 150 5.03 -0.13 4.22
C LEU A 150 5.24 1.23 4.88
N LYS A 151 5.89 2.16 4.17
CA LYS A 151 5.82 3.60 4.44
C LYS A 151 5.61 4.35 3.12
N TYR A 152 4.48 5.00 3.00
CA TYR A 152 4.12 5.93 1.93
C TYR A 152 3.96 7.33 2.50
N SER A 153 4.54 8.31 1.82
CA SER A 153 4.42 9.73 2.16
C SER A 153 4.57 10.54 0.88
N CYS A 154 3.67 11.50 0.69
CA CYS A 154 3.72 12.53 -0.33
C CYS A 154 3.28 13.85 0.31
N GLY A 155 4.03 14.92 0.08
CA GLY A 155 3.80 16.21 0.72
C GLY A 155 4.46 16.32 2.09
N GLY A 156 4.28 15.37 3.02
CA GLY A 156 4.95 15.43 4.32
C GLY A 156 4.67 16.75 5.06
N LEU A 157 5.67 17.63 5.16
CA LEU A 157 5.53 19.00 5.71
C LEU A 157 5.12 20.05 4.66
N GLY A 158 5.22 19.74 3.37
CA GLY A 158 4.84 20.58 2.24
C GLY A 158 3.79 19.93 1.33
N LYS A 159 3.82 20.28 0.05
CA LYS A 159 2.88 19.82 -0.98
C LYS A 159 3.38 18.58 -1.69
N CYS A 160 2.48 17.65 -1.97
CA CYS A 160 2.77 16.42 -2.70
C CYS A 160 3.24 16.74 -4.13
N SER A 161 4.49 16.42 -4.43
CA SER A 161 5.10 16.68 -5.73
C SER A 161 5.08 15.46 -6.66
N ALA A 162 5.29 15.71 -7.96
CA ALA A 162 5.57 14.69 -8.96
C ALA A 162 6.74 13.78 -8.54
N ASP A 163 7.77 14.37 -7.93
CA ASP A 163 9.00 13.66 -7.59
C ASP A 163 8.86 12.86 -6.30
N ASP A 164 8.06 13.30 -5.33
CA ASP A 164 7.70 12.54 -4.12
C ASP A 164 7.10 11.17 -4.51
N LEU A 165 6.10 11.17 -5.40
CA LEU A 165 5.44 9.94 -5.84
C LEU A 165 6.41 9.05 -6.63
N LYS A 166 7.15 9.61 -7.58
CA LYS A 166 8.14 8.85 -8.37
C LYS A 166 9.21 8.24 -7.46
N GLU A 167 9.71 9.00 -6.50
CA GLU A 167 10.70 8.53 -5.55
C GLU A 167 10.15 7.41 -4.67
N TRP A 168 8.93 7.55 -4.16
CA TRP A 168 8.31 6.49 -3.36
C TRP A 168 8.14 5.20 -4.18
N VAL A 169 7.61 5.29 -5.41
CA VAL A 169 7.48 4.13 -6.30
C VAL A 169 8.84 3.49 -6.58
N ARG A 170 9.87 4.30 -6.87
CA ARG A 170 11.25 3.83 -7.10
C ARG A 170 11.80 3.09 -5.88
N LYS A 171 11.72 3.69 -4.69
CA LYS A 171 12.16 3.09 -3.42
C LYS A 171 11.45 1.76 -3.16
N GLN A 172 10.13 1.72 -3.38
CA GLN A 172 9.34 0.52 -3.15
C GLN A 172 9.70 -0.61 -4.13
N ARG A 173 9.94 -0.29 -5.41
CA ARG A 173 10.39 -1.27 -6.43
C ARG A 173 11.82 -1.76 -6.20
N ALA A 174 12.67 -0.94 -5.57
CA ALA A 174 14.05 -1.29 -5.25
C ALA A 174 14.17 -2.25 -4.05
N LEU A 175 13.11 -2.42 -3.25
CA LEU A 175 13.13 -3.32 -2.09
C LEU A 175 13.40 -4.77 -2.53
N PRO A 176 14.34 -5.48 -1.88
CA PRO A 176 14.60 -6.88 -2.18
C PRO A 176 13.35 -7.73 -1.99
N ARG A 177 12.87 -8.31 -3.09
CA ARG A 177 11.59 -9.01 -3.18
C ARG A 177 10.41 -8.18 -2.63
N GLY A 178 10.44 -6.85 -2.64
CA GLY A 178 9.33 -6.03 -2.13
C GLY A 178 9.09 -6.14 -0.61
N VAL A 179 10.07 -6.58 0.18
CA VAL A 179 9.95 -6.75 1.64
C VAL A 179 10.65 -5.58 2.34
N LEU A 180 9.90 -4.82 3.14
CA LEU A 180 10.45 -3.71 3.94
C LEU A 180 10.99 -4.18 5.29
N ALA A 181 10.25 -5.07 5.98
CA ALA A 181 10.66 -5.66 7.25
C ALA A 181 11.10 -7.11 7.04
N PRO A 182 12.41 -7.43 7.12
CA PRO A 182 12.90 -8.77 6.75
C PRO A 182 12.38 -9.94 7.59
N CYS A 183 12.03 -9.70 8.87
CA CYS A 183 11.38 -10.70 9.73
C CYS A 183 9.85 -10.61 9.74
N GLY A 184 9.28 -9.65 9.04
CA GLY A 184 7.85 -9.59 8.77
C GLY A 184 7.43 -10.67 7.78
N SER A 185 6.13 -10.92 7.69
CA SER A 185 5.53 -11.88 6.77
C SER A 185 4.83 -11.22 5.59
N VAL A 186 5.27 -10.01 5.24
CA VAL A 186 4.57 -9.15 4.27
C VAL A 186 5.49 -8.74 3.14
N GLN A 187 4.93 -8.77 1.94
CA GLN A 187 5.57 -8.31 0.72
C GLN A 187 4.63 -7.36 -0.02
N ILE A 188 5.18 -6.24 -0.49
CA ILE A 188 4.46 -5.25 -1.30
C ILE A 188 4.78 -5.49 -2.77
N ARG A 189 3.75 -5.54 -3.62
CA ARG A 189 3.87 -5.78 -5.07
C ARG A 189 3.01 -4.80 -5.87
N ALA A 190 3.19 -4.81 -7.19
CA ALA A 190 2.31 -4.13 -8.16
C ALA A 190 2.06 -2.64 -7.83
N VAL A 191 3.13 -1.93 -7.47
CA VAL A 191 3.05 -0.53 -7.05
C VAL A 191 2.87 0.38 -8.26
N THR A 192 1.80 1.18 -8.23
CA THR A 192 1.46 2.19 -9.23
C THR A 192 0.99 3.47 -8.57
N SER A 193 1.18 4.60 -9.24
CA SER A 193 0.67 5.91 -8.80
C SER A 193 0.06 6.65 -9.98
N THR A 194 -1.07 7.32 -9.74
CA THR A 194 -1.73 8.24 -10.66
C THR A 194 -2.14 9.50 -9.90
N GLY A 195 -2.48 10.59 -10.58
CA GLY A 195 -2.97 11.78 -9.90
C GLY A 195 -3.31 12.91 -10.86
N GLN A 196 -4.02 13.91 -10.34
CA GLN A 196 -4.33 15.14 -11.06
C GLN A 196 -3.41 16.26 -10.54
N ARG A 197 -2.70 16.91 -11.46
CA ARG A 197 -1.78 17.99 -11.15
C ARG A 197 -2.51 19.32 -11.02
N ASN A 198 -1.88 20.30 -10.39
CA ASN A 198 -2.38 21.66 -10.35
C ASN A 198 -2.15 22.33 -11.71
N ASP A 199 -3.21 22.93 -12.28
CA ASP A 199 -3.18 23.59 -13.59
C ASP A 199 -2.11 24.68 -13.70
N ARG A 200 -1.84 25.39 -12.59
CA ARG A 200 -0.86 26.50 -12.54
C ARG A 200 0.54 26.06 -12.11
N LYS A 201 0.64 24.89 -11.47
CA LYS A 201 1.87 24.34 -10.89
C LYS A 201 1.94 22.85 -11.18
N LEU A 202 2.39 22.52 -12.38
CA LEU A 202 2.32 21.16 -12.94
C LEU A 202 3.18 20.12 -12.19
N ASP A 203 3.99 20.57 -11.23
CA ASP A 203 4.79 19.75 -10.34
C ASP A 203 4.05 19.35 -9.05
N GLU A 204 2.98 20.06 -8.67
CA GLU A 204 2.16 19.80 -7.49
C GLU A 204 0.92 18.96 -7.83
N TYR A 205 0.58 17.95 -7.04
CA TYR A 205 -0.69 17.23 -7.16
C TYR A 205 -1.81 17.89 -6.35
N ARG A 206 -3.00 17.98 -6.95
CA ARG A 206 -4.26 18.24 -6.23
C ARG A 206 -4.84 16.95 -5.68
N GLU A 207 -4.69 15.87 -6.44
CA GLU A 207 -5.17 14.54 -6.09
C GLU A 207 -4.12 13.50 -6.46
N ALA A 208 -3.97 12.48 -5.63
CA ALA A 208 -3.12 11.34 -5.96
C ALA A 208 -3.73 10.04 -5.48
N THR A 209 -3.54 9.00 -6.29
CA THR A 209 -3.91 7.62 -5.96
C THR A 209 -2.68 6.74 -6.08
N VAL A 210 -2.34 6.04 -5.01
CA VAL A 210 -1.37 4.94 -5.04
C VAL A 210 -2.07 3.62 -4.85
N ARG A 211 -1.68 2.62 -5.65
CA ARG A 211 -2.20 1.25 -5.58
C ARG A 211 -1.05 0.29 -5.42
N PHE A 212 -1.24 -0.73 -4.59
CA PHE A 212 -0.29 -1.81 -4.40
C PHE A 212 -1.01 -3.07 -3.92
N ALA A 213 -0.33 -4.20 -4.01
CA ALA A 213 -0.78 -5.46 -3.44
C ALA A 213 0.02 -5.79 -2.18
N LEU A 214 -0.69 -5.99 -1.07
CA LEU A 214 -0.19 -6.51 0.19
C LEU A 214 -0.26 -8.04 0.14
N LYS A 215 0.88 -8.71 -0.10
CA LYS A 215 0.99 -10.17 -0.04
C LYS A 215 1.35 -10.59 1.37
N VAL A 216 0.43 -11.26 2.04
CA VAL A 216 0.53 -11.78 3.41
C VAL A 216 0.90 -13.26 3.35
N TYR A 217 2.03 -13.65 3.93
CA TYR A 217 2.47 -15.04 3.99
C TYR A 217 1.84 -15.79 5.17
N LYS A 218 1.78 -17.13 5.09
CA LYS A 218 1.19 -17.97 6.14
C LYS A 218 2.06 -18.08 7.40
N PHE A 219 3.38 -17.93 7.27
CA PHE A 219 4.28 -18.14 8.40
C PHE A 219 4.14 -17.04 9.46
N GLU A 220 4.37 -17.41 10.72
CA GLU A 220 4.43 -16.48 11.82
C GLU A 220 5.77 -15.74 11.85
N THR A 221 5.71 -14.44 12.11
CA THR A 221 6.92 -13.66 12.40
C THR A 221 7.53 -14.18 13.69
N TYR A 222 8.79 -14.54 13.65
CA TYR A 222 9.45 -15.19 14.77
C TYR A 222 10.29 -14.18 15.56
N ARG A 223 11.19 -13.41 14.93
CA ARG A 223 12.11 -12.49 15.63
C ARG A 223 11.69 -11.03 15.64
N PRO A 224 12.07 -10.25 16.68
CA PRO A 224 11.80 -8.81 16.74
C PRO A 224 12.32 -8.04 15.52
N PRO A 225 11.68 -6.89 15.17
CA PRO A 225 12.20 -5.97 14.18
C PRO A 225 13.66 -5.58 14.47
N GLY A 226 14.50 -5.57 13.44
CA GLY A 226 15.92 -5.18 13.57
C GLY A 226 16.86 -6.24 14.14
N HIS A 227 16.36 -7.42 14.56
CA HIS A 227 17.22 -8.48 15.05
C HIS A 227 18.30 -8.86 13.99
N PRO A 228 19.59 -9.07 14.35
CA PRO A 228 20.69 -9.22 13.38
C PRO A 228 20.51 -10.35 12.35
N LYS A 229 19.82 -11.41 12.76
CA LYS A 229 19.48 -12.55 11.88
C LYS A 229 18.28 -12.28 10.94
N CYS A 230 17.61 -11.14 11.04
CA CYS A 230 16.58 -10.67 10.10
C CYS A 230 17.25 -10.09 8.86
N ARG A 231 17.74 -10.97 7.98
CA ARG A 231 18.40 -10.54 6.75
C ARG A 231 17.37 -10.22 5.68
N ALA A 232 17.54 -9.06 5.03
CA ALA A 232 16.77 -8.72 3.84
C ALA A 232 16.82 -9.89 2.85
N PRO A 233 15.71 -10.24 2.20
CA PRO A 233 15.75 -11.35 1.28
C PRO A 233 16.74 -11.12 0.14
N SER A 234 17.48 -12.15 -0.27
CA SER A 234 18.36 -12.00 -1.44
C SER A 234 17.53 -11.75 -2.71
N LYS A 235 18.04 -10.88 -3.60
CA LYS A 235 17.39 -10.59 -4.88
C LYS A 235 17.34 -11.81 -5.82
N ASN A 236 18.21 -12.80 -5.60
CA ASN A 236 18.51 -13.88 -6.56
C ASN A 236 18.01 -15.28 -6.17
N ARG A 237 17.14 -15.44 -5.17
CA ARG A 237 16.56 -16.77 -4.90
C ARG A 237 15.27 -16.95 -5.71
N PRO A 238 15.26 -17.73 -6.81
CA PRO A 238 14.00 -18.13 -7.43
C PRO A 238 13.12 -18.79 -6.37
N ALA A 239 11.81 -18.57 -6.49
CA ALA A 239 10.83 -19.23 -5.63
C ALA A 239 10.90 -20.73 -5.91
N THR A 240 11.75 -21.46 -5.19
CA THR A 240 11.67 -22.91 -5.12
C THR A 240 10.41 -23.23 -4.32
N GLU A 241 9.30 -23.36 -5.06
CA GLU A 241 8.33 -24.39 -4.80
C GLU A 241 9.09 -25.72 -4.68
N LYS A 242 9.24 -26.22 -3.46
CA LYS A 242 9.58 -27.62 -3.22
C LYS A 242 8.46 -28.20 -2.37
N THR A 243 7.63 -28.95 -3.08
CA THR A 243 6.69 -30.00 -2.69
C THR A 243 7.06 -30.69 -1.36
N PRO A 244 6.08 -31.06 -0.52
CA PRO A 244 6.35 -31.84 0.69
C PRO A 244 6.92 -33.21 0.30
N GLN A 245 8.06 -33.56 0.90
CA GLN A 245 8.51 -34.95 0.90
C GLN A 245 7.64 -35.74 1.90
N LYS A 246 7.16 -36.88 1.41
CA LYS A 246 6.45 -37.93 2.15
C LYS A 246 7.22 -38.39 3.38
#